data_AF-A0A7S0TCM7-F1
#
_entry.id   AF-A0A7S0TCM7-F1
#
_cell.length_a   1.000
_cell.length_b   1.000
_cell.length_c   1.000
_cell.angle_alpha   90.00
_cell.angle_beta   90.00
_cell.angle_gamma   90.00
#
_symmetry.space_group_name_H-M   'P 1'
#
loop_
_entity.id
_entity.type
_entity.pdbx_description
1 polymer ?
#
loop_
_entity_poly.entity_id
_entity_poly.type
_entity_poly.pdbx_seq_one_letter_code
_entity_poly.pdbx_strand_id
1 'polypeptide(L)'
;GTAPSRELLEMWNSRESKLQSELGTNAQKTLCSCLATRPLACLPEPKGALLGKLGHFATAGDDPAFAQVAKEAARTVPGRENGGNCDIKNLSRGSTVYLPVFVEGANLSMGDMHFSQGDGEVSFCGAIEMSGFLELKCTVIKGGAL
;
A
#
# COMPACT_ATOMS: atom_id res chain seq x y z
N GLY A 1 -6.73 -4.41 -1.26
CA GLY A 1 -5.99 -5.59 -1.77
C GLY A 1 -5.95 -6.69 -0.74
N THR A 2 -5.36 -7.83 -1.07
CA THR A 2 -5.15 -8.97 -0.14
C THR A 2 -3.81 -8.84 0.59
N ALA A 3 -3.62 -9.52 1.72
CA ALA A 3 -2.32 -9.52 2.40
C ALA A 3 -1.28 -10.31 1.60
N PRO A 4 -0.01 -9.85 1.54
CA PRO A 4 1.07 -10.57 0.88
C PRO A 4 1.48 -11.81 1.67
N SER A 5 2.11 -12.77 0.99
CA SER A 5 2.91 -13.80 1.66
C SER A 5 4.20 -13.20 2.23
N ARG A 6 4.92 -13.98 3.04
CA ARG A 6 6.22 -13.55 3.58
C ARG A 6 7.22 -13.25 2.46
N GLU A 7 7.30 -14.13 1.47
CA GLU A 7 8.23 -14.04 0.35
C GLU A 7 7.93 -12.81 -0.51
N LEU A 8 6.64 -12.51 -0.73
CA LEU A 8 6.23 -11.35 -1.50
C LEU A 8 6.55 -10.04 -0.76
N LEU A 9 6.34 -9.99 0.56
CA LEU A 9 6.73 -8.85 1.38
C LEU A 9 8.25 -8.62 1.36
N GLU A 10 9.04 -9.69 1.49
CA GLU A 10 10.50 -9.62 1.41
C GLU A 10 10.97 -9.13 0.04
N MET A 11 10.35 -9.61 -1.04
CA MET A 11 10.61 -9.13 -2.40
C MET A 11 10.37 -7.62 -2.53
N TRP A 12 9.25 -7.12 -2.01
CA TRP A 12 8.91 -5.69 -2.04
C TRP A 12 9.94 -4.84 -1.30
N ASN A 13 10.24 -5.22 -0.07
CA ASN A 13 11.21 -4.50 0.76
C ASN A 13 12.60 -4.50 0.13
N SER A 14 13.03 -5.64 -0.43
CA SER A 14 14.33 -5.77 -1.09
C SER A 14 14.44 -4.87 -2.32
N ARG A 15 13.47 -4.95 -3.25
CA ARG A 15 13.53 -4.17 -4.50
C ARG A 15 13.38 -2.67 -4.29
N GLU A 16 12.53 -2.25 -3.35
CA GLU A 16 12.30 -0.83 -3.05
C GLU A 16 13.47 -0.22 -2.27
N SER A 17 14.07 -0.98 -1.35
CA SER A 17 15.31 -0.57 -0.68
C SER A 17 16.45 -0.41 -1.67
N LYS A 18 16.58 -1.35 -2.61
CA LYS A 18 17.58 -1.29 -3.69
C LYS A 18 17.37 -0.07 -4.58
N LEU A 19 16.12 0.23 -4.98
CA LEU A 19 15.78 1.43 -5.76
C LEU A 19 16.23 2.71 -5.04
N GLN A 20 15.93 2.78 -3.73
CA GLN A 20 16.26 3.95 -2.92
C GLN A 20 17.77 4.10 -2.70
N SER A 21 18.51 3.01 -2.48
CA SER A 21 19.95 3.05 -2.21
C SER A 21 20.79 3.27 -3.47
N GLU A 22 20.42 2.67 -4.60
CA GLU A 22 21.21 2.75 -5.84
C GLU A 22 20.95 4.05 -6.62
N LEU A 23 19.73 4.59 -6.55
CA LEU A 23 19.33 5.74 -7.37
C LEU A 23 19.02 7.01 -6.54
N GLY A 24 19.11 6.95 -5.21
CA GLY A 24 18.81 8.07 -4.31
C GLY A 24 20.05 8.80 -3.75
N THR A 25 20.63 9.76 -4.49
CA THR A 25 21.30 11.05 -4.07
C THR A 25 22.12 11.63 -5.24
N ASN A 26 22.42 12.94 -5.44
CA ASN A 26 22.41 14.20 -4.64
C ASN A 26 21.32 15.24 -4.99
N ALA A 27 20.53 15.02 -6.04
CA ALA A 27 19.32 15.77 -6.32
C ALA A 27 18.24 14.71 -6.51
N GLN A 28 17.19 14.67 -5.69
CA GLN A 28 16.04 13.82 -5.98
C GLN A 28 15.39 14.45 -7.23
N LYS A 29 15.87 14.02 -8.40
CA LYS A 29 15.76 14.59 -9.76
C LYS A 29 14.55 15.51 -9.94
N THR A 30 14.80 16.81 -9.81
CA THR A 30 13.82 17.89 -9.93
C THR A 30 13.28 17.99 -11.36
N LEU A 31 12.01 17.66 -11.56
CA LEU A 31 11.23 18.39 -12.55
C LEU A 31 10.84 19.71 -11.87
N CYS A 32 11.45 20.80 -12.33
CA CYS A 32 11.37 22.17 -11.81
C CYS A 32 12.06 22.40 -10.45
N SER A 33 12.89 23.44 -10.38
CA SER A 33 13.61 23.94 -9.20
C SER A 33 12.72 24.39 -8.03
N CYS A 34 11.39 24.21 -8.15
CA CYS A 34 10.37 24.67 -7.22
C CYS A 34 9.69 23.52 -6.46
N LEU A 35 9.95 22.26 -6.82
CA LEU A 35 9.31 21.09 -6.21
C LEU A 35 10.20 20.46 -5.15
N ALA A 36 9.62 20.21 -3.97
CA ALA A 36 10.28 19.50 -2.88
C ALA A 36 10.81 18.15 -3.38
N THR A 37 12.04 17.83 -3.00
CA THR A 37 12.70 16.59 -3.37
C THR A 37 12.04 15.42 -2.60
N ARG A 38 11.52 14.42 -3.31
CA ARG A 38 10.79 13.27 -2.73
C ARG A 38 11.61 11.97 -2.84
N PRO A 39 11.51 11.04 -1.87
CA PRO A 39 12.16 9.74 -2.00
C PRO A 39 11.58 8.95 -3.18
N LEU A 40 12.38 8.07 -3.78
CA LEU A 40 11.93 7.22 -4.89
C LEU A 40 11.01 6.08 -4.39
N ALA A 41 11.24 5.62 -3.16
CA ALA A 41 10.36 4.69 -2.47
C ALA A 41 10.25 5.04 -0.99
N CYS A 42 9.09 4.81 -0.40
CA CYS A 42 8.88 4.93 1.04
C CYS A 42 9.14 3.55 1.69
N LEU A 43 10.28 3.40 2.35
CA LEU A 43 10.66 2.16 3.05
C LEU A 43 9.82 1.92 4.31
N PRO A 44 9.81 0.69 4.88
CA PRO A 44 9.19 0.42 6.17
C PRO A 44 9.59 1.44 7.23
N GLU A 45 8.61 1.95 7.96
CA GLU A 45 8.78 3.02 8.95
C GLU A 45 7.93 2.69 10.19
N PRO A 46 8.56 2.30 11.32
CA PRO A 46 7.85 2.04 12.55
C PRO A 46 7.08 3.23 13.11
N LYS A 47 7.57 4.45 12.88
CA LYS A 47 6.93 5.68 13.35
C LYS A 47 5.63 5.93 12.59
N GLY A 48 4.50 5.88 13.29
CA GLY A 48 3.18 6.06 12.68
C GLY A 48 2.52 4.75 12.22
N ALA A 49 3.18 3.60 12.41
CA ALA A 49 2.62 2.31 12.02
C ALA A 49 1.34 1.95 12.81
N LEU A 50 0.36 1.42 12.09
CA LEU A 50 -0.91 0.88 12.61
C LEU A 50 -0.99 -0.60 12.23
N LEU A 51 -0.76 -1.50 13.18
CA LEU A 51 -0.61 -2.95 12.91
C LEU A 51 -1.81 -3.77 13.42
N GLY A 52 -2.99 -3.15 13.42
CA GLY A 52 -4.25 -3.78 13.81
C GLY A 52 -4.21 -4.29 15.25
N LYS A 53 -4.36 -5.60 15.45
CA LYS A 53 -4.39 -6.24 16.78
C LYS A 53 -3.06 -6.13 17.54
N LEU A 54 -1.94 -5.95 16.83
CA LEU A 54 -0.63 -5.73 17.46
C LEU A 54 -0.50 -4.33 18.08
N GLY A 55 -1.45 -3.43 17.81
CA GLY A 55 -1.50 -2.07 18.34
C GLY A 55 -1.12 -1.00 17.32
N HIS A 56 -0.89 0.22 17.84
CA HIS A 56 -0.53 1.39 17.04
C HIS A 56 0.64 2.16 17.65
N PHE A 57 1.28 3.01 16.84
CA PHE A 57 2.47 3.78 17.19
C PHE A 57 2.40 4.59 18.50
N ALA A 58 1.20 4.94 18.99
CA ALA A 58 1.03 5.69 20.23
C ALA A 58 0.82 4.80 21.47
N THR A 59 0.40 3.55 21.28
CA THR A 59 0.33 2.52 22.33
C THR A 59 1.40 1.46 22.10
N ALA A 60 2.51 1.84 21.46
CA ALA A 60 3.57 0.92 21.11
C ALA A 60 4.02 0.17 22.37
N GLY A 61 3.73 -1.13 22.44
CA GLY A 61 4.47 -2.01 23.32
C GLY A 61 3.71 -2.68 24.46
N ASP A 62 2.65 -3.41 24.15
CA ASP A 62 2.35 -4.63 24.92
C ASP A 62 2.83 -5.89 24.18
N ASP A 63 2.74 -5.91 22.85
CA ASP A 63 3.15 -7.06 22.06
C ASP A 63 4.61 -6.93 21.55
N PRO A 64 5.54 -7.81 21.96
CA PRO A 64 6.92 -7.79 21.48
C PRO A 64 7.03 -7.99 19.96
N ALA A 65 6.03 -8.58 19.30
CA ALA A 65 5.99 -8.72 17.86
C ALA A 65 5.76 -7.38 17.14
N PHE A 66 5.16 -6.38 17.78
CA PHE A 66 4.91 -5.07 17.15
C PHE A 66 6.21 -4.46 16.64
N ALA A 67 7.25 -4.43 17.47
CA ALA A 67 8.52 -3.81 17.13
C ALA A 67 9.23 -4.51 15.95
N GLN A 68 9.04 -5.83 15.81
CA GLN A 68 9.59 -6.60 14.71
C GLN A 68 8.80 -6.34 13.42
N VAL A 69 7.46 -6.48 13.47
CA VAL A 69 6.59 -6.31 12.31
C VAL A 69 6.67 -4.87 11.78
N ALA A 70 6.72 -3.87 12.66
CA ALA A 70 6.79 -2.47 12.25
C ALA A 70 8.06 -2.11 11.45
N LYS A 71 9.15 -2.85 11.64
CA LYS A 71 10.43 -2.63 10.91
C LYS A 71 10.42 -3.19 9.49
N GLU A 72 9.49 -4.08 9.18
CA GLU A 72 9.42 -4.77 7.89
C GLU A 72 8.08 -4.59 7.17
N ALA A 73 7.09 -4.00 7.84
CA ALA A 73 5.79 -3.71 7.24
C ALA A 73 5.94 -2.69 6.09
N ALA A 74 5.69 -3.15 4.86
CA ALA A 74 5.74 -2.32 3.68
C ALA A 74 4.71 -1.18 3.75
N ARG A 75 5.08 -0.02 3.23
CA ARG A 75 4.17 1.13 3.12
C ARG A 75 3.06 0.84 2.12
N THR A 76 1.86 1.35 2.41
CA THR A 76 0.68 1.20 1.54
C THR A 76 0.67 2.18 0.35
N VAL A 77 1.73 2.99 0.18
CA VAL A 77 1.78 4.06 -0.84
C VAL A 77 1.68 3.53 -2.27
N PRO A 78 2.45 2.52 -2.72
CA PRO A 78 2.29 2.03 -4.08
C PRO A 78 1.34 0.83 -4.17
N GLY A 79 0.57 0.79 -5.26
CA GLY A 79 -0.05 -0.45 -5.74
C GLY A 79 1.00 -1.49 -6.12
N ARG A 80 0.71 -2.76 -5.84
CA ARG A 80 1.60 -3.92 -6.05
C ARG A 80 0.81 -5.12 -6.56
N GLU A 81 1.44 -6.29 -6.61
CA GLU A 81 0.88 -7.55 -7.12
C GLU A 81 -0.41 -8.00 -6.39
N ASN A 82 -0.65 -7.50 -5.17
CA ASN A 82 -1.86 -7.75 -4.39
C ASN A 82 -2.99 -6.72 -4.62
N GLY A 83 -2.83 -5.84 -5.60
CA GLY A 83 -3.63 -4.62 -5.75
C GLY A 83 -3.05 -3.51 -4.88
N GLY A 84 -3.75 -3.15 -3.81
CA GLY A 84 -3.33 -2.04 -2.95
C GLY A 84 -3.71 -0.69 -3.54
N ASN A 85 -2.82 0.30 -3.47
CA ASN A 85 -3.05 1.68 -3.93
C ASN A 85 -2.85 1.81 -5.44
N CYS A 86 -3.74 1.20 -6.22
CA CYS A 86 -3.65 1.23 -7.68
C CYS A 86 -4.20 2.52 -8.29
N ASP A 87 -5.10 3.21 -7.58
CA ASP A 87 -5.68 4.50 -7.98
C ASP A 87 -6.27 4.50 -9.40
N ILE A 88 -6.99 3.41 -9.70
CA ILE A 88 -7.66 3.21 -10.98
C ILE A 88 -9.09 3.76 -10.87
N LYS A 89 -9.37 4.93 -11.44
CA LYS A 89 -10.69 5.58 -11.37
C LYS A 89 -11.84 4.69 -11.89
N ASN A 90 -11.54 3.77 -12.81
CA ASN A 90 -12.52 2.83 -13.38
C ASN A 90 -12.86 1.66 -12.44
N LEU A 91 -12.03 1.38 -11.42
CA LEU A 91 -12.34 0.46 -10.34
C LEU A 91 -13.28 1.15 -9.36
N SER A 92 -14.54 1.27 -9.77
CA SER A 92 -15.55 2.10 -9.12
C SER A 92 -16.76 1.27 -8.67
N ARG A 93 -17.77 1.93 -8.11
CA ARG A 93 -19.00 1.26 -7.70
C ARG A 93 -19.62 0.49 -8.89
N GLY A 94 -19.90 -0.79 -8.67
CA GLY A 94 -20.45 -1.70 -9.67
C GLY A 94 -19.41 -2.52 -10.42
N SER A 95 -18.11 -2.26 -10.22
CA SER A 95 -17.03 -3.09 -10.75
C SER A 95 -16.91 -4.41 -10.00
N THR A 96 -16.43 -5.44 -10.71
CA THR A 96 -15.93 -6.69 -10.12
C THR A 96 -14.42 -6.73 -10.32
N VAL A 97 -13.68 -7.03 -9.26
CA VAL A 97 -12.22 -7.20 -9.29
C VAL A 97 -11.83 -8.60 -8.83
N TYR A 98 -10.84 -9.18 -9.48
CA TYR A 98 -10.25 -10.47 -9.11
C TYR A 98 -8.86 -10.21 -8.53
N LEU A 99 -8.66 -10.60 -7.28
CA LEU A 99 -7.41 -10.40 -6.56
C LEU A 99 -6.75 -11.75 -6.24
N PRO A 100 -5.43 -11.89 -6.40
CA PRO A 100 -4.71 -13.08 -5.96
C PRO A 100 -4.77 -13.23 -4.43
N VAL A 101 -4.73 -14.47 -3.96
CA VAL A 101 -4.70 -14.81 -2.53
C VAL A 101 -3.34 -15.42 -2.20
N PHE A 102 -2.55 -14.72 -1.40
CA PHE A 102 -1.19 -15.14 -1.04
C PHE A 102 -1.07 -15.82 0.33
N VAL A 103 -2.09 -15.67 1.18
CA VAL A 103 -2.16 -16.24 2.52
C VAL A 103 -3.54 -16.81 2.78
N GLU A 104 -3.64 -17.78 3.69
CA GLU A 104 -4.94 -18.30 4.14
C GLU A 104 -5.82 -17.18 4.68
N GLY A 105 -7.10 -17.21 4.34
CA GLY A 105 -8.06 -16.16 4.69
C GLY A 105 -7.98 -14.89 3.84
N ALA A 106 -6.98 -14.76 2.96
CA ALA A 106 -6.70 -13.61 2.07
C ALA A 106 -6.43 -12.27 2.77
N ASN A 107 -7.02 -12.02 3.95
CA ASN A 107 -6.90 -10.79 4.73
C ASN A 107 -7.14 -9.55 3.86
N LEU A 108 -8.33 -9.48 3.27
CA LEU A 108 -8.75 -8.39 2.40
C LEU A 108 -8.90 -7.08 3.20
N SER A 109 -8.23 -6.03 2.74
CA SER A 109 -8.33 -4.66 3.29
C SER A 109 -8.66 -3.65 2.18
N MET A 110 -9.44 -2.63 2.52
CA MET A 110 -9.80 -1.50 1.65
C MET A 110 -9.84 -0.19 2.44
N GLY A 111 -9.61 0.91 1.74
CA GLY A 111 -9.54 2.28 2.28
C GLY A 111 -9.37 3.25 1.11
N ASP A 112 -8.94 4.48 1.41
CA ASP A 112 -8.59 5.50 0.41
C ASP A 112 -9.72 5.76 -0.60
N MET A 113 -10.89 6.18 -0.08
CA MET A 113 -12.07 6.38 -0.90
C MET A 113 -12.02 7.73 -1.61
N HIS A 114 -12.19 7.67 -2.92
CA HIS A 114 -12.27 8.85 -3.78
C HIS A 114 -13.70 9.07 -4.25
N PHE A 115 -14.24 10.27 -4.06
CA PHE A 115 -15.51 10.66 -4.68
C PHE A 115 -15.35 10.81 -6.20
N SER A 116 -14.19 11.29 -6.65
CA SER A 116 -13.81 11.36 -8.06
C SER A 116 -12.29 11.45 -8.19
N GLN A 117 -11.73 10.97 -9.30
CA GLN A 117 -10.30 11.03 -9.60
C GLN A 117 -10.09 11.12 -11.12
N GLY A 118 -9.06 11.86 -11.55
CA GLY A 118 -8.53 11.81 -12.91
C GLY A 118 -7.63 10.59 -13.16
N ASP A 119 -7.32 10.30 -14.42
CA ASP A 119 -6.34 9.23 -14.73
C ASP A 119 -4.94 9.62 -14.27
N GLY A 120 -4.28 8.67 -13.60
CA GLY A 120 -2.90 8.81 -13.12
C GLY A 120 -2.73 9.68 -11.88
N GLU A 121 -3.82 10.20 -11.30
CA GLU A 121 -3.82 11.03 -10.10
C GLU A 121 -2.65 12.03 -10.03
N VAL A 122 -2.45 12.79 -11.10
CA VAL A 122 -1.21 13.57 -11.34
C VAL A 122 -0.88 14.58 -10.24
N SER A 123 -1.89 15.00 -9.48
CA SER A 123 -1.79 15.88 -8.31
C SER A 123 -1.16 15.21 -7.08
N PHE A 124 -1.06 13.88 -7.04
CA PHE A 124 -0.64 13.03 -5.92
C PHE A 124 -1.50 13.09 -4.66
N CYS A 125 -2.13 14.24 -4.39
CA CYS A 125 -3.18 14.42 -3.41
C CYS A 125 -4.30 15.17 -4.12
N GLY A 126 -4.96 14.50 -5.07
CA GLY A 126 -6.01 15.21 -5.83
C GLY A 126 -7.00 14.33 -6.57
N ALA A 127 -7.20 13.12 -6.07
CA ALA A 127 -8.57 12.70 -5.93
C ALA A 127 -9.39 13.68 -5.05
N ILE A 128 -10.71 13.60 -5.16
CA ILE A 128 -11.61 14.15 -4.15
C ILE A 128 -11.67 13.12 -3.01
N GLU A 129 -10.71 13.23 -2.09
CA GLU A 129 -10.57 12.35 -0.93
C GLU A 129 -11.77 12.43 0.02
N MET A 130 -12.28 11.29 0.48
CA MET A 130 -13.41 11.26 1.40
C MET A 130 -13.40 10.06 2.35
N SER A 131 -14.09 10.23 3.49
CA SER A 131 -14.55 9.10 4.30
C SER A 131 -15.86 8.53 3.75
N GLY A 132 -16.18 7.29 4.09
CA GLY A 132 -17.34 6.59 3.54
C GLY A 132 -17.44 5.15 4.02
N PHE A 133 -18.21 4.34 3.30
CA PHE A 133 -18.32 2.91 3.53
C PHE A 133 -18.44 2.16 2.21
N LEU A 134 -18.09 0.87 2.23
CA LEU A 134 -18.16 -0.02 1.09
C LEU A 134 -19.09 -1.19 1.44
N GLU A 135 -19.99 -1.52 0.52
CA GLU A 135 -20.75 -2.77 0.57
C GLU A 135 -20.16 -3.71 -0.49
N LEU A 136 -19.66 -4.86 -0.04
CA LEU A 136 -18.90 -5.79 -0.88
C LEU A 136 -19.52 -7.18 -0.82
N LYS A 137 -19.57 -7.85 -1.98
CA LYS A 137 -19.78 -9.29 -2.07
C LYS A 137 -18.45 -9.96 -2.39
N CYS A 138 -18.01 -10.86 -1.52
CA CYS A 138 -16.75 -11.59 -1.70
C CYS A 138 -17.03 -13.07 -1.99
N THR A 139 -16.38 -13.60 -3.02
CA THR A 139 -16.44 -15.03 -3.38
C THR A 139 -15.05 -15.54 -3.70
N VAL A 140 -14.79 -16.82 -3.41
CA VAL A 140 -13.49 -17.45 -3.66
C VAL A 140 -13.57 -18.35 -4.89
N ILE A 141 -12.67 -18.14 -5.84
CA ILE A 141 -12.44 -19.05 -6.97
C ILE A 141 -11.24 -19.94 -6.60
N LYS A 142 -11.50 -21.25 -6.42
CA LYS A 142 -10.45 -22.21 -6.08
C LYS A 142 -9.63 -22.55 -7.33
N GLY A 143 -8.31 -22.56 -7.19
CA GLY A 143 -7.40 -22.83 -8.32
C GLY A 143 -7.49 -21.79 -9.44
N GLY A 144 -7.91 -20.56 -9.12
CA GLY A 144 -7.93 -19.48 -10.10
C GLY A 144 -6.53 -19.25 -10.67
N ALA A 145 -6.40 -19.34 -11.99
CA ALA A 145 -5.20 -18.88 -12.69
C ALA A 145 -5.29 -17.36 -12.83
N LEU A 146 -4.19 -16.68 -12.49
CA LEU A 146 -3.88 -15.33 -12.97
C LEU A 146 -2.69 -15.44 -13.90
#